data_AF-A0A354FTS7-F1
#
_entry.id   AF-A0A354FTS7-F1
#
_cell.length_a   1.000
_cell.length_b   1.000
_cell.length_c   1.000
_cell.angle_alpha   90.00
_cell.angle_beta   90.00
_cell.angle_gamma   90.00
#
_symmetry.space_group_name_H-M   'P 1'
#
loop_
_entity.id
_entity.type
_entity.pdbx_description
1 polymer ?
#
loop_
_entity_poly.entity_id
_entity_poly.type
_entity_poly.pdbx_seq_one_letter_code
_entity_poly.pdbx_strand_id
1 'polypeptide(L)'
;SGAHEASARYKLETAGFEIAGLPLASSSDAVVQEHIMLQVLDRAARIHQASFSEIYYFGDASWDIEASRNLGWKFIGIGSKIETDLQFDDYTDPLAIQSCL
;
A
#
# COMPACT_ATOMS: atom_id res chain seq x y z
N SER A 1 2.19 1.34 6.02
CA SER A 1 2.45 2.79 6.00
C SER A 1 3.65 3.11 6.89
N GLY A 2 4.50 4.07 6.51
CA GLY A 2 5.60 4.53 7.38
C GLY A 2 5.14 5.40 8.57
N ALA A 3 3.85 5.78 8.63
CA ALA A 3 3.31 6.52 9.76
C ALA A 3 3.07 5.60 10.98
N HIS A 4 3.12 6.19 12.18
CA HIS A 4 2.71 5.52 13.42
C HIS A 4 1.24 5.09 13.35
N GLU A 5 0.89 3.92 13.88
CA GLU A 5 -0.44 3.31 13.74
C GLU A 5 -1.58 4.27 14.11
N ALA A 6 -1.52 4.86 15.31
CA ALA A 6 -2.58 5.74 15.80
C ALA A 6 -2.82 6.95 14.87
N SER A 7 -1.76 7.50 14.27
CA SER A 7 -1.89 8.61 13.33
C SER A 7 -2.47 8.16 12.00
N ALA A 8 -2.05 6.99 11.50
CA ALA A 8 -2.57 6.42 10.25
C ALA A 8 -4.06 6.12 10.38
N ARG A 9 -4.49 5.47 11.47
CA ARG A 9 -5.89 5.18 11.76
C ARG A 9 -6.72 6.46 11.85
N TYR A 10 -6.26 7.43 12.63
CA TYR A 10 -6.97 8.71 12.80
C TYR A 10 -7.19 9.45 11.47
N LYS A 11 -6.20 9.46 10.57
CA LYS A 11 -6.34 10.06 9.24
C LYS A 11 -7.38 9.35 8.38
N LEU A 12 -7.41 8.02 8.42
CA LEU A 12 -8.39 7.24 7.67
C LEU A 12 -9.81 7.44 8.20
N GLU A 13 -9.99 7.38 9.52
CA GLU A 13 -11.28 7.60 10.18
C GLU A 13 -11.82 9.00 9.87
N THR A 14 -10.99 10.03 10.00
CA THR A 14 -11.41 11.42 9.74
C THR A 14 -11.66 11.72 8.26
N ALA A 15 -11.05 10.95 7.35
CA ALA A 15 -11.35 10.98 5.91
C ALA A 15 -12.61 10.18 5.54
N GLY A 16 -13.27 9.51 6.49
CA GLY A 16 -14.52 8.78 6.27
C GLY A 16 -14.36 7.34 5.79
N PHE A 17 -13.17 6.74 5.94
CA PHE A 17 -12.96 5.34 5.61
C PHE A 17 -13.45 4.42 6.74
N GLU A 18 -14.13 3.34 6.36
CA GLU A 18 -14.38 2.21 7.26
C GLU A 18 -13.09 1.43 7.44
N ILE A 19 -12.56 1.39 8.66
CA ILE A 19 -11.27 0.74 8.96
C ILE A 19 -11.39 -0.46 9.89
N ALA A 20 -12.61 -0.83 10.32
CA ALA A 20 -12.81 -2.06 11.07
C ALA A 20 -12.48 -3.27 10.17
N GLY A 21 -11.58 -4.13 10.64
CA GLY A 21 -11.16 -5.33 9.90
C GLY A 21 -10.21 -5.07 8.73
N LEU A 22 -9.78 -3.82 8.49
CA LEU A 22 -8.77 -3.52 7.47
C LEU A 22 -7.40 -4.10 7.91
N PRO A 23 -6.74 -4.96 7.11
CA PRO A 23 -5.35 -5.32 7.36
C PRO A 23 -4.49 -4.07 7.23
N LEU A 24 -4.01 -3.55 8.35
CA LEU A 24 -3.15 -2.38 8.42
C LEU A 24 -1.83 -2.77 9.08
N ALA A 25 -0.71 -2.32 8.54
CA ALA A 25 0.61 -2.36 9.20
C ALA A 25 1.30 -1.01 9.05
N SER A 26 2.11 -0.67 10.05
CA SER A 26 2.61 0.68 10.29
C SER A 26 4.06 0.69 10.78
N SER A 27 4.64 1.87 10.98
CA SER A 27 5.96 1.97 11.61
C SER A 27 5.97 1.59 13.10
N SER A 28 4.80 1.40 13.71
CA SER A 28 4.68 0.80 15.04
C SER A 28 4.95 -0.71 15.03
N ASP A 29 4.83 -1.36 13.87
CA ASP A 29 4.97 -2.81 13.73
C ASP A 29 6.36 -3.23 13.21
N ALA A 30 6.99 -2.39 12.39
CA ALA A 30 8.37 -2.56 11.91
C ALA A 30 8.96 -1.22 11.44
N VAL A 31 10.29 -1.10 11.43
CA VAL A 31 10.98 0.12 10.96
C VAL A 31 11.29 0.06 9.46
N VAL A 32 11.56 -1.13 8.94
CA VAL A 32 11.94 -1.36 7.53
C VAL A 32 10.69 -1.47 6.67
N GLN A 33 10.65 -0.74 5.55
CA GLN A 33 9.48 -0.67 4.67
C GLN A 33 9.03 -2.05 4.17
N GLU A 34 9.97 -2.92 3.74
CA GLU A 34 9.62 -4.29 3.32
C GLU A 34 8.96 -5.09 4.45
N HIS A 35 9.40 -4.91 5.69
CA HIS A 35 8.82 -5.64 6.83
C HIS A 35 7.40 -5.17 7.14
N ILE A 36 7.13 -3.86 7.04
CA ILE A 36 5.76 -3.32 7.17
C ILE A 36 4.86 -3.92 6.07
N MET A 37 5.36 -3.97 4.83
CA MET A 37 4.65 -4.53 3.67
C MET A 37 4.35 -6.03 3.86
N LEU A 38 5.33 -6.83 4.27
CA LEU A 38 5.13 -8.25 4.54
C LEU A 38 4.13 -8.51 5.68
N GLN A 39 4.14 -7.67 6.72
CA GLN A 39 3.18 -7.79 7.82
C GLN A 39 1.73 -7.50 7.38
N VAL A 40 1.51 -6.50 6.53
CA VAL A 40 0.14 -6.25 6.01
C VAL A 40 -0.31 -7.40 5.11
N LEU A 41 0.59 -7.99 4.30
CA LEU A 41 0.29 -9.15 3.48
C LEU A 41 -0.10 -10.38 4.33
N ASP A 42 0.66 -10.68 5.39
CA ASP A 42 0.34 -11.78 6.31
C ASP A 42 -1.00 -11.55 7.03
N ARG A 43 -1.29 -10.31 7.47
CA ARG A 43 -2.60 -9.95 8.05
C ARG A 43 -3.73 -10.16 7.05
N ALA A 44 -3.57 -9.70 5.81
CA ALA A 44 -4.55 -9.88 4.75
C ALA A 44 -4.80 -11.36 4.45
N ALA A 45 -3.74 -12.16 4.34
CA ALA A 45 -3.84 -13.60 4.07
C ALA A 45 -4.62 -14.33 5.16
N ARG A 46 -4.42 -13.97 6.43
CA ARG A 46 -5.17 -14.55 7.56
C ARG A 46 -6.64 -14.13 7.57
N ILE A 47 -6.93 -12.86 7.32
CA ILE A 47 -8.30 -12.32 7.30
C ILE A 47 -9.11 -12.97 6.17
N HIS A 48 -8.51 -13.10 4.98
CA HIS A 48 -9.17 -13.66 3.81
C HIS A 48 -9.02 -15.17 3.66
N GLN A 49 -8.25 -15.83 4.54
CA GLN A 49 -7.91 -17.26 4.46
C GLN A 49 -7.41 -17.65 3.07
N ALA A 50 -6.58 -16.80 2.47
CA ALA A 50 -6.17 -16.89 1.08
C ALA A 50 -4.67 -16.63 0.91
N SER A 51 -4.09 -17.20 -0.15
CA SER A 51 -2.79 -16.83 -0.69
C SER A 51 -2.98 -15.95 -1.93
N PHE A 52 -2.17 -14.91 -2.05
CA PHE A 52 -2.20 -14.01 -3.20
C PHE A 52 -1.11 -14.39 -4.20
N SER A 53 -1.48 -14.54 -5.48
CA SER A 53 -0.52 -14.81 -6.57
C SER A 53 0.16 -13.54 -7.07
N GLU A 54 -0.50 -12.39 -6.93
CA GLU A 54 -0.02 -11.10 -7.41
C GLU A 54 -0.34 -10.02 -6.38
N ILE A 55 0.62 -9.13 -6.16
CA ILE A 55 0.48 -7.97 -5.27
C ILE A 55 0.79 -6.71 -6.05
N TYR A 56 -0.14 -5.77 -6.01
CA TYR A 56 0.04 -4.42 -6.53
C TYR A 56 0.19 -3.44 -5.36
N TYR A 57 1.26 -2.66 -5.36
CA TYR A 57 1.51 -1.64 -4.37
C TYR A 57 1.33 -0.25 -4.98
N PHE A 58 0.56 0.59 -4.30
CA PHE A 58 0.34 1.99 -4.66
C PHE A 58 1.19 2.88 -3.75
N GLY A 59 2.05 3.71 -4.32
CA GLY A 59 2.95 4.58 -3.56
C GLY A 59 3.35 5.85 -4.29
N ASP A 60 3.89 6.81 -3.54
CA ASP A 60 4.29 8.13 -4.05
C ASP A 60 5.76 8.49 -3.69
N ALA A 61 6.53 7.51 -3.19
CA ALA A 61 7.88 7.73 -2.72
C ALA A 61 8.90 6.69 -3.23
N SER A 62 10.16 7.09 -3.31
CA SER A 62 11.25 6.25 -3.84
C SER A 62 11.49 4.98 -3.00
N TRP A 63 11.28 5.05 -1.68
CA TRP A 63 11.38 3.87 -0.81
C TRP A 63 10.28 2.84 -1.07
N ASP A 64 9.11 3.26 -1.58
CA ASP A 64 8.06 2.32 -1.96
C ASP A 64 8.42 1.56 -3.24
N ILE A 65 9.08 2.22 -4.19
CA ILE A 65 9.58 1.61 -5.43
C ILE A 65 10.64 0.55 -5.10
N GLU A 66 11.62 0.91 -4.27
CA GLU A 66 12.68 0.00 -3.85
C GLU A 66 12.11 -1.23 -3.14
N ALA A 67 11.25 -1.02 -2.13
CA ALA A 67 10.66 -2.10 -1.36
C ALA A 67 9.78 -3.02 -2.23
N SER A 68 8.98 -2.45 -3.13
CA SER A 68 8.14 -3.24 -4.05
C SER A 68 8.98 -4.08 -5.00
N ARG A 69 10.05 -3.50 -5.57
CA ARG A 69 11.00 -4.24 -6.41
C ARG A 69 11.67 -5.38 -5.65
N ASN A 70 12.14 -5.14 -4.42
CA ASN A 70 12.79 -6.16 -3.60
C ASN A 70 11.86 -7.31 -3.22
N LEU A 71 10.58 -7.02 -3.04
CA LEU A 71 9.55 -8.02 -2.73
C LEU A 71 8.95 -8.68 -3.98
N GLY A 72 9.32 -8.25 -5.19
CA GLY A 72 8.75 -8.75 -6.44
C GLY A 72 7.29 -8.34 -6.64
N TRP A 73 6.85 -7.23 -6.04
CA TRP A 73 5.49 -6.71 -6.17
C TRP A 73 5.41 -5.76 -7.38
N LYS A 74 4.24 -5.73 -8.03
CA LYS A 74 3.96 -4.75 -9.07
C LYS A 74 3.76 -3.38 -8.41
N PHE A 75 4.35 -2.33 -8.96
CA PHE A 75 4.26 -0.99 -8.41
C PHE A 75 3.43 -0.08 -9.32
N ILE A 76 2.52 0.70 -8.71
CA ILE A 76 1.74 1.74 -9.36
C ILE A 76 2.06 3.07 -8.66
N GLY A 77 2.69 3.97 -9.40
CA GLY A 77 3.03 5.29 -8.89
C GLY A 77 1.83 6.22 -8.83
N ILE A 78 1.71 7.01 -7.78
CA ILE A 78 0.67 8.02 -7.61
C ILE A 78 1.29 9.39 -7.36
N GLY A 79 0.83 10.40 -8.08
CA GLY A 79 1.36 11.76 -8.03
C GLY A 79 2.68 11.93 -8.78
N SER A 80 3.21 13.14 -8.82
CA SER A 80 4.34 13.53 -9.68
C SER A 80 5.72 13.54 -9.00
N LYS A 81 5.82 13.03 -7.77
CA LYS A 81 7.06 13.05 -6.97
C LYS A 81 8.04 11.94 -7.32
N ILE A 82 7.58 10.94 -8.06
CA ILE A 82 8.34 9.79 -8.48
C ILE A 82 8.14 9.59 -9.99
N GLU A 83 9.04 8.82 -10.60
CA GLU A 83 8.96 8.42 -12.00
C GLU A 83 8.99 6.89 -12.05
N THR A 84 7.93 6.29 -12.60
CA THR A 84 7.77 4.84 -12.73
C THR A 84 7.05 4.47 -14.01
N ASP A 85 7.23 3.24 -14.49
CA ASP A 85 6.65 2.76 -15.76
C ASP A 85 5.12 2.88 -15.83
N LEU A 86 4.43 2.72 -14.70
CA LEU A 86 2.99 2.87 -14.57
C LEU A 86 2.67 3.86 -13.45
N GLN A 87 2.08 5.00 -13.82
CA GLN A 87 1.88 6.13 -12.92
C GLN A 87 0.60 6.89 -13.26
N PHE A 88 -0.08 7.41 -12.23
CA PHE A 88 -1.25 8.27 -12.33
C PHE A 88 -1.04 9.53 -11.49
N ASP A 89 -1.62 10.66 -11.91
CA ASP A 89 -1.50 11.92 -11.15
C ASP A 89 -2.23 11.86 -9.80
N ASP A 90 -3.39 11.20 -9.76
CA ASP A 90 -4.20 10.97 -8.57
C ASP A 90 -5.18 9.80 -8.80
N TYR A 91 -6.19 9.65 -7.92
CA TYR A 91 -7.19 8.59 -7.98
C TYR A 91 -8.49 8.98 -8.72
N THR A 92 -8.50 10.08 -9.50
CA THR A 92 -9.74 10.61 -10.11
C THR A 92 -10.27 9.81 -11.30
N ASP A 93 -9.43 9.01 -11.97
CA ASP A 93 -9.84 8.07 -13.02
C ASP A 93 -9.69 6.61 -12.54
N PRO A 94 -10.64 6.10 -11.75
CA PRO A 94 -10.56 4.74 -11.21
C PRO A 94 -10.66 3.67 -12.30
N LEU A 95 -11.28 3.96 -13.45
CA LEU A 95 -11.41 2.99 -14.55
C LEU A 95 -10.08 2.77 -15.23
N ALA A 96 -9.32 3.84 -15.48
CA ALA A 96 -7.96 3.73 -16.01
C ALA A 96 -7.06 2.92 -15.07
N ILE A 97 -7.10 3.20 -13.76
CA ILE A 97 -6.32 2.47 -12.75
C ILE A 97 -6.68 0.98 -12.73
N GLN A 98 -7.98 0.66 -12.71
CA GLN A 98 -8.46 -0.72 -12.66
C GLN A 98 -8.10 -1.53 -13.92
N SER A 99 -7.98 -0.88 -15.09
CA SER A 99 -7.60 -1.56 -16.34
C SER A 99 -6.18 -2.11 -16.34
N CYS A 100 -5.35 -1.71 -15.37
CA CYS A 100 -3.95 -2.14 -15.23
C CYS A 100 -3.74 -3.24 -14.19
N LEU A 101 -4.79 -3.66 -13.47
CA LEU A 101 -4.75 -4.70 -12.44
C LEU A 101 -5.07 -6.08 -13.01
#